data_AF-A0A369VNB0-F1
#
_entry.id   AF-A0A369VNB0-F1
#
_cell.length_a   1.000
_cell.length_b   1.000
_cell.length_c   1.000
_cell.angle_alpha   90.00
_cell.angle_beta   90.00
_cell.angle_gamma   90.00
#
_symmetry.space_group_name_H-M   'P 1'
#
loop_
_entity.id
_entity.type
_entity.pdbx_description
1 polymer ?
#
loop_
_entity_poly.entity_id
_entity_poly.type
_entity_poly.pdbx_seq_one_letter_code
_entity_poly.pdbx_strand_id
1 'polypeptide(L)'
;MESLTELVHGFYAAVRADALLGPVFENALRDRWEPHLARMVDFWSTVALGSKRFRGNVFGKHMALQGVTPAHFAVWVRLWGEQTERLFAPEVARDLQITAHGIARNLFLGYFGTQPVFGNGADVEGASSAAGH
;
A
#
# COMPACT_ATOMS: atom_id res chain seq x y z
N MET A 1 -17.79 0.54 9.33
CA MET A 1 -17.00 -0.68 9.10
C MET A 1 -17.28 -1.29 7.73
N GLU A 2 -18.54 -1.24 7.25
CA GLU A 2 -18.91 -1.77 5.93
C GLU A 2 -18.12 -1.13 4.77
N SER A 3 -17.87 0.18 4.80
CA SER A 3 -17.10 0.88 3.75
C SER A 3 -15.62 0.48 3.67
N LEU A 4 -14.97 0.14 4.78
CA LEU A 4 -13.58 -0.34 4.78
C LEU A 4 -13.46 -1.78 4.31
N THR A 5 -14.46 -2.61 4.62
CA THR A 5 -14.52 -3.97 4.08
C THR A 5 -14.69 -3.90 2.56
N GLU A 6 -15.62 -3.08 2.07
CA GLU A 6 -15.81 -2.86 0.64
C GLU A 6 -14.53 -2.31 -0.03
N LEU A 7 -13.86 -1.35 0.60
CA LEU A 7 -12.58 -0.81 0.11
C LEU A 7 -11.54 -1.91 -0.07
N VAL A 8 -11.31 -2.72 0.96
CA VAL A 8 -10.29 -3.78 0.92
C VAL A 8 -10.65 -4.83 -0.12
N HIS A 9 -11.90 -5.27 -0.18
CA HIS A 9 -12.33 -6.26 -1.16
C HIS A 9 -12.23 -5.72 -2.60
N GLY A 10 -12.68 -4.49 -2.85
CA GLY A 10 -12.58 -3.85 -4.17
C GLY A 10 -11.13 -3.63 -4.59
N PHE A 11 -10.27 -3.20 -3.67
CA PHE A 11 -8.85 -3.05 -3.90
C PHE A 11 -8.18 -4.37 -4.28
N TYR A 12 -8.39 -5.43 -3.49
CA TYR A 12 -7.75 -6.71 -3.79
C TYR A 12 -8.35 -7.42 -5.00
N ALA A 13 -9.60 -7.16 -5.36
CA ALA A 13 -10.15 -7.58 -6.65
C ALA A 13 -9.40 -6.92 -7.81
N ALA A 14 -9.12 -5.62 -7.72
CA ALA A 14 -8.34 -4.89 -8.73
C ALA A 14 -6.87 -5.37 -8.78
N VAL A 15 -6.24 -5.59 -7.61
CA VAL A 15 -4.89 -6.15 -7.51
C VAL A 15 -4.79 -7.52 -8.17
N ARG A 16 -5.79 -8.38 -7.96
CA ARG A 16 -5.83 -9.73 -8.53
C ARG A 16 -6.01 -9.71 -10.05
N ALA A 17 -6.76 -8.74 -10.57
CA ALA A 17 -7.00 -8.58 -12.01
C ALA A 17 -5.85 -7.88 -12.74
N ASP A 18 -4.97 -7.16 -12.03
CA ASP A 18 -3.86 -6.43 -12.63
C ASP A 18 -2.75 -7.36 -13.13
N ALA A 19 -2.23 -7.08 -14.33
CA ALA A 19 -1.26 -7.94 -15.01
C ALA A 19 0.13 -7.96 -14.33
N LEU A 20 0.49 -6.92 -13.59
CA LEU A 20 1.76 -6.86 -12.85
C LEU A 20 1.61 -7.41 -11.43
N LEU A 21 0.57 -6.99 -10.71
CA LEU A 21 0.38 -7.38 -9.32
C LEU A 21 -0.21 -8.79 -9.16
N GLY A 22 -1.16 -9.17 -10.01
CA GLY A 22 -1.86 -10.44 -9.93
C GLY A 22 -0.91 -11.62 -9.79
N PRO A 23 0.10 -11.81 -10.68
CA PRO A 23 1.06 -12.90 -10.58
C PRO A 23 1.88 -12.90 -9.28
N VAL A 24 2.25 -11.72 -8.75
CA VAL A 24 3.00 -11.61 -7.49
C VAL A 24 2.16 -12.10 -6.31
N PHE A 25 0.91 -11.65 -6.22
CA PHE A 25 0.00 -12.04 -5.16
C PHE A 25 -0.43 -13.50 -5.27
N GLU A 26 -0.71 -14.00 -6.48
CA GLU A 26 -1.05 -15.41 -6.69
C GLU A 26 0.11 -16.34 -6.31
N ASN A 27 1.35 -15.99 -6.64
CA ASN A 27 2.51 -16.78 -6.22
C ASN A 27 2.69 -16.79 -4.69
N ALA A 28 2.44 -15.66 -4.02
CA ALA A 28 2.60 -15.52 -2.57
C ALA A 28 1.45 -16.17 -1.76
N LEU A 29 0.21 -15.98 -2.21
CA LEU A 29 -1.00 -16.39 -1.49
C LEU A 29 -1.48 -17.76 -1.92
N ARG A 30 -1.38 -18.09 -3.22
CA ARG A 30 -2.04 -19.24 -3.84
C ARG A 30 -3.53 -19.20 -3.48
N ASP A 31 -4.10 -20.28 -3.00
CA ASP A 31 -5.52 -20.37 -2.64
C ASP A 31 -5.89 -19.66 -1.31
N ARG A 32 -4.95 -18.95 -0.67
CA ARG A 32 -5.16 -18.32 0.65
C ARG A 32 -5.64 -16.88 0.57
N TRP A 33 -6.52 -16.58 -0.38
CA TRP A 33 -7.08 -15.24 -0.60
C TRP A 33 -8.03 -14.81 0.52
N GLU A 34 -9.02 -15.63 0.88
CA GLU A 34 -9.96 -15.30 1.97
C GLU A 34 -9.27 -14.96 3.30
N PRO A 35 -8.34 -15.77 3.84
CA PRO A 35 -7.66 -15.42 5.09
C PRO A 35 -6.71 -14.22 4.94
N HIS A 36 -6.28 -13.89 3.71
CA HIS A 36 -5.53 -12.66 3.45
C HIS A 36 -6.47 -11.45 3.53
N LEU A 37 -7.61 -11.48 2.84
CA LEU A 37 -8.61 -10.41 2.83
C LEU A 37 -9.10 -10.08 4.24
N ALA A 38 -9.48 -11.08 5.03
CA ALA A 38 -9.91 -10.89 6.42
C ALA A 38 -8.84 -10.13 7.25
N ARG A 39 -7.57 -10.55 7.12
CA ARG A 39 -6.45 -9.88 7.80
C ARG A 39 -6.23 -8.44 7.31
N MET A 40 -6.47 -8.17 6.03
CA MET A 40 -6.32 -6.84 5.46
C MET A 40 -7.46 -5.90 5.88
N VAL A 41 -8.68 -6.40 6.03
CA VAL A 41 -9.79 -5.66 6.64
C VAL A 41 -9.44 -5.25 8.07
N ASP A 42 -8.93 -6.17 8.89
CA ASP A 42 -8.49 -5.88 10.25
C ASP A 42 -7.36 -4.85 10.29
N PHE A 43 -6.37 -5.00 9.40
CA PHE A 43 -5.24 -4.09 9.28
C PHE A 43 -5.70 -2.66 8.97
N TRP A 44 -6.47 -2.47 7.90
CA TRP A 44 -6.92 -1.16 7.47
C TRP A 44 -7.94 -0.52 8.42
N SER A 45 -8.78 -1.34 9.07
CA SER A 45 -9.66 -0.85 10.15
C SER A 45 -8.86 -0.33 11.33
N THR A 46 -7.80 -1.03 11.73
CA THR A 46 -6.91 -0.61 12.81
C THR A 46 -6.17 0.68 12.47
N VAL A 47 -5.66 0.78 11.24
CA VAL A 47 -4.97 1.96 10.71
C VAL A 47 -5.92 3.17 10.66
N ALA A 48 -7.12 3.00 10.11
CA ALA A 48 -8.11 4.08 9.99
C ALA A 48 -8.59 4.59 11.36
N LEU A 49 -8.68 3.72 12.38
CA LEU A 49 -9.07 4.09 13.74
C LEU A 49 -7.91 4.68 14.57
N GLY A 50 -6.74 4.91 13.97
CA GLY A 50 -5.54 5.42 14.68
C GLY A 50 -5.05 4.48 15.79
N SER A 51 -5.51 3.22 15.80
CA SER A 51 -5.23 2.28 16.86
C SER A 51 -3.87 1.62 16.61
N LYS A 52 -2.92 1.81 17.52
CA LYS A 52 -1.53 1.28 17.44
C LYS A 52 -1.40 -0.24 17.58
N ARG A 53 -2.32 -1.05 17.03
CA ARG A 53 -2.36 -2.48 17.39
C ARG A 53 -2.68 -3.45 16.27
N PHE A 54 -2.11 -3.23 15.08
CA PHE A 54 -1.88 -4.38 14.21
C PHE A 54 -0.63 -5.13 14.67
N ARG A 55 -0.81 -6.36 15.18
CA ARG A 55 0.29 -7.24 15.58
C ARG A 55 0.69 -8.12 14.39
N GLY A 56 1.69 -7.68 13.63
CA GLY A 56 2.29 -8.50 12.58
C GLY A 56 3.58 -7.91 12.02
N ASN A 57 4.52 -8.78 11.65
CA ASN A 57 5.73 -8.38 10.94
C ASN A 57 5.41 -8.15 9.45
N VAL A 58 4.72 -7.03 9.14
CA VAL A 58 4.38 -6.65 7.76
C VAL A 58 5.67 -6.54 6.94
N PHE A 59 6.65 -5.81 7.44
CA PHE A 59 7.93 -5.59 6.76
C PHE A 59 8.63 -6.90 6.37
N GLY A 60 8.89 -7.78 7.34
CA GLY A 60 9.61 -9.03 7.08
C GLY A 60 8.87 -9.99 6.15
N LYS A 61 7.53 -10.01 6.17
CA LYS A 61 6.75 -10.81 5.23
C LYS A 61 6.90 -10.32 3.79
N HIS A 62 6.99 -9.01 3.58
CA HIS A 62 7.23 -8.45 2.26
C HIS A 62 8.68 -8.73 1.84
N MET A 63 9.69 -8.45 2.68
CA MET A 63 11.10 -8.69 2.31
C MET A 63 11.42 -10.14 1.91
N ALA A 64 10.61 -11.12 2.34
CA ALA A 64 10.74 -12.51 1.91
C ALA A 64 10.21 -12.80 0.47
N LEU A 65 9.46 -11.88 -0.13
CA LEU A 65 8.94 -12.00 -1.49
C LEU A 65 10.04 -11.75 -2.51
N GLN A 66 10.04 -12.56 -3.56
CA GLN A 66 10.94 -12.42 -4.70
C GLN A 66 10.22 -11.83 -5.91
N GLY A 67 10.97 -11.19 -6.82
CA GLY A 67 10.41 -10.63 -8.06
C GLY A 67 9.65 -9.31 -7.89
N VAL A 68 9.71 -8.70 -6.70
CA VAL A 68 9.13 -7.37 -6.47
C VAL A 68 10.00 -6.31 -7.14
N THR A 69 9.35 -5.37 -7.82
CA THR A 69 9.98 -4.30 -8.61
C THR A 69 9.32 -2.96 -8.29
N PRO A 70 9.98 -1.83 -8.60
CA PRO A 70 9.40 -0.49 -8.40
C PRO A 70 8.02 -0.31 -9.05
N ALA A 71 7.80 -0.91 -10.21
CA ALA A 71 6.52 -0.81 -10.93
C ALA A 71 5.34 -1.39 -10.14
N HIS A 72 5.56 -2.46 -9.36
CA HIS A 72 4.52 -3.04 -8.52
C HIS A 72 4.03 -2.04 -7.47
N PHE A 73 4.93 -1.29 -6.84
CA PHE A 73 4.54 -0.26 -5.88
C PHE A 73 3.72 0.86 -6.51
N ALA A 74 4.13 1.34 -7.69
CA ALA A 74 3.40 2.38 -8.40
C ALA A 74 1.97 1.95 -8.74
N VAL A 75 1.79 0.72 -9.23
CA VAL A 75 0.46 0.15 -9.51
C VAL A 75 -0.35 -0.01 -8.22
N TRP A 76 0.25 -0.54 -7.16
CA TRP A 76 -0.44 -0.77 -5.89
C TRP A 76 -0.97 0.54 -5.29
N VAL A 77 -0.15 1.59 -5.29
CA VAL A 77 -0.53 2.94 -4.83
C VAL A 77 -1.64 3.54 -5.69
N ARG A 78 -1.54 3.41 -7.02
CA ARG A 78 -2.56 3.89 -7.96
C ARG A 78 -3.92 3.21 -7.72
N LEU A 79 -3.94 1.88 -7.67
CA LEU A 79 -5.17 1.11 -7.46
C LEU A 79 -5.82 1.44 -6.10
N TRP A 80 -5.01 1.70 -5.06
CA TRP A 80 -5.50 2.13 -3.77
C TRP A 80 -6.15 3.53 -3.85
N GLY A 81 -5.49 4.45 -4.55
CA GLY A 81 -6.02 5.80 -4.85
C GLY A 81 -7.39 5.74 -5.51
N GLU A 82 -7.50 4.98 -6.60
CA GLU A 82 -8.76 4.80 -7.36
C GLU A 82 -9.90 4.27 -6.48
N GLN A 83 -9.63 3.27 -5.62
CA GLN A 83 -10.68 2.70 -4.76
C GLN A 83 -11.09 3.64 -3.62
N THR A 84 -10.13 4.36 -3.04
CA THR A 84 -10.44 5.32 -1.97
C THR A 84 -11.23 6.52 -2.49
N GLU A 85 -10.88 7.05 -3.67
CA GLU A 85 -11.61 8.14 -4.33
C GLU A 85 -13.04 7.74 -4.74
N ARG A 86 -13.23 6.48 -5.15
CA ARG A 86 -14.55 5.95 -5.50
C ARG A 86 -15.50 5.86 -4.28
N LEU A 87 -14.96 5.56 -3.10
CA LEU A 87 -15.75 5.13 -1.95
C LEU A 87 -15.90 6.18 -0.84
N PHE A 88 -14.99 7.15 -0.76
CA PHE A 88 -14.92 8.08 0.37
C PHE A 88 -14.91 9.53 -0.09
N ALA A 89 -15.33 10.42 0.82
CA ALA A 89 -15.17 11.86 0.63
C ALA A 89 -13.66 12.20 0.48
N PRO A 90 -13.31 13.26 -0.27
CA PRO A 90 -11.92 13.58 -0.60
C PRO A 90 -10.96 13.67 0.59
N GLU A 91 -11.42 14.16 1.75
CA GLU A 91 -10.60 14.27 2.96
C GLU A 91 -10.26 12.88 3.53
N VAL A 92 -11.25 11.99 3.66
CA VAL A 92 -11.06 10.62 4.16
C VAL A 92 -10.22 9.79 3.18
N ALA A 93 -10.47 9.94 1.87
CA ALA A 93 -9.66 9.30 0.84
C ALA A 93 -8.19 9.72 0.95
N ARG A 94 -7.93 11.03 1.10
CA ARG A 94 -6.57 11.58 1.24
C ARG A 94 -5.84 11.00 2.46
N ASP A 95 -6.48 10.90 3.62
CA ASP A 95 -5.84 10.35 4.83
C ASP A 95 -5.45 8.87 4.68
N LEU A 96 -6.33 8.08 4.06
CA LEU A 96 -6.06 6.68 3.72
C LEU A 96 -4.91 6.56 2.70
N GLN A 97 -4.89 7.45 1.69
CA GLN A 97 -3.83 7.50 0.69
C GLN A 97 -2.49 7.89 1.30
N ILE A 98 -2.41 8.94 2.12
CA ILE A 98 -1.17 9.35 2.82
C ILE A 98 -0.60 8.18 3.60
N THR A 99 -1.46 7.46 4.33
CA THR A 99 -1.03 6.29 5.12
C THR A 99 -0.50 5.17 4.22
N ALA A 100 -1.21 4.86 3.15
CA ALA A 100 -0.79 3.85 2.17
C ALA A 100 0.55 4.19 1.50
N HIS A 101 0.77 5.46 1.16
CA HIS A 101 2.04 5.95 0.63
C HIS A 101 3.17 5.79 1.64
N GLY A 102 2.93 6.09 2.93
CA GLY A 102 3.92 5.88 3.99
C GLY A 102 4.37 4.41 4.12
N ILE A 103 3.41 3.47 4.07
CA ILE A 103 3.70 2.03 4.07
C ILE A 103 4.49 1.64 2.82
N ALA A 104 4.03 2.06 1.63
CA ALA A 104 4.70 1.77 0.37
C ALA A 104 6.14 2.31 0.35
N ARG A 105 6.38 3.53 0.85
CA ARG A 105 7.72 4.13 0.98
C ARG A 105 8.64 3.31 1.88
N ASN A 106 8.14 2.88 3.04
CA ASN A 106 8.94 2.08 3.97
C ASN A 106 9.34 0.73 3.36
N LEU A 107 8.41 0.05 2.69
CA LEU A 107 8.69 -1.22 2.02
C LEU A 107 9.62 -1.04 0.82
N PHE A 108 9.41 0.00 0.02
CA PHE A 108 10.27 0.33 -1.12
C PHE A 108 11.72 0.56 -0.68
N LEU A 109 11.93 1.34 0.38
CA LEU A 109 13.25 1.53 0.98
C LEU A 109 13.87 0.20 1.41
N GLY A 110 13.07 -0.70 1.98
CA GLY A 110 13.52 -2.05 2.35
C GLY A 110 14.01 -2.89 1.17
N TYR A 111 13.30 -2.86 0.04
CA TYR A 111 13.70 -3.62 -1.16
C TYR A 111 14.87 -2.99 -1.92
N PHE A 112 14.91 -1.66 -2.03
CA PHE A 112 15.75 -0.99 -3.03
C PHE A 112 16.78 -0.02 -2.43
N GLY A 113 16.74 0.24 -1.12
CA GLY A 113 17.68 1.15 -0.46
C GLY A 113 17.55 2.63 -0.85
N THR A 114 16.50 2.99 -1.60
CA THR A 114 16.24 4.36 -2.07
C THR A 114 14.82 4.80 -1.76
N GLN A 115 14.54 6.11 -1.85
CA GLN A 115 13.18 6.63 -1.75
C GLN A 115 12.45 6.47 -3.09
N PRO A 116 11.18 6.06 -3.10
CA PRO A 116 10.40 6.03 -4.32
C PRO A 116 9.93 7.43 -4.72
N VAL A 117 9.65 7.60 -6.02
CA VAL A 117 8.91 8.76 -6.54
C VAL A 117 7.54 8.26 -6.97
N PHE A 118 6.59 8.24 -6.03
CA PHE A 118 5.19 7.97 -6.34
C PHE A 118 4.53 9.32 -6.61
N GLY A 119 3.97 9.53 -7.80
CA GLY A 119 3.38 10.81 -8.15
C GLY A 119 2.18 11.16 -7.28
N ASN A 120 2.37 11.98 -6.25
CA ASN A 120 1.58 13.20 -5.97
C ASN A 120 2.25 14.09 -4.90
N GLY A 121 2.95 15.14 -5.35
CA GLY A 121 2.80 16.51 -4.81
C GLY A 121 3.34 16.90 -3.42
N ALA A 122 4.08 16.07 -2.68
CA ALA A 122 4.68 16.50 -1.39
C ALA A 122 6.20 16.25 -1.27
N ASP A 123 6.85 15.77 -2.34
CA ASP A 123 8.27 15.41 -2.32
C ASP A 123 9.20 16.50 -2.90
N VAL A 124 8.81 17.79 -2.89
CA VAL A 124 9.63 18.88 -3.45
C VAL A 124 10.30 19.80 -2.40
N GLU A 125 10.04 19.65 -1.10
CA GLU A 125 10.62 20.57 -0.08
C GLU A 125 11.51 19.89 0.97
N GLY A 126 12.56 19.18 0.54
CA GLY A 126 13.54 18.65 1.50
C GLY A 126 14.93 18.30 0.98
N ALA A 127 15.20 18.46 -0.32
CA ALA A 127 16.53 18.18 -0.89
C ALA A 127 17.16 19.47 -1.43
N SER A 128 17.35 20.45 -0.55
CA SER A 128 18.28 21.55 -0.81
C SER A 128 18.90 22.00 0.51
N SER A 129 20.09 21.49 0.79
CA SER A 129 21.24 22.20 1.36
C SER A 129 22.18 21.24 2.07
N ALA A 130 23.30 20.90 1.43
CA ALA A 130 24.66 20.96 1.99
C ALA A 130 25.66 20.29 1.05
N ALA A 131 25.99 20.99 -0.03
CA ALA A 131 27.29 20.85 -0.69
C ALA A 131 27.68 22.25 -1.16
N GLY A 132 28.59 22.90 -0.43
CA GLY A 132 29.12 24.20 -0.86
C GLY A 132 29.72 25.07 0.25
N HIS A 133 30.86 24.64 0.79
CA HIS A 133 32.10 25.40 1.06
C HIS A 133 32.85 24.83 2.27
#